data_AF-A0A7C5P217-F1
#
_entry.id   AF-A0A7C5P217-F1
#
_cell.length_a   1.000
_cell.length_b   1.000
_cell.length_c   1.000
_cell.angle_alpha   90.00
_cell.angle_beta   90.00
_cell.angle_gamma   90.00
#
_symmetry.space_group_name_H-M   'P 1'
#
loop_
_entity.id
_entity.type
_entity.pdbx_description
1 polymer ?
#
loop_
_entity_poly.entity_id
_entity_poly.type
_entity_poly.pdbx_seq_one_letter_code
_entity_poly.pdbx_strand_id
1 'polypeptide(L)'
;MATMWFAIMRNEMFKLMTYFALPALLLGLAGLVRADGGLKASEVLVVANSADAESVVLAKYYAKVRNIPSKNIIFIRSSKGSEISREDYNSEIRDPLVRAIEDARLKATIRCICLIRGVPIRVAPSASLDKEIIQTYEIVDLDNLKLIARAITFASTVGVKFPQTPAKADKAELADFFEPQKRTPSPHPRDAERLTAEFAKQLKLAETRTRQLRGGNQTIAFAQLRALQMDLLGMEGLISLCKRLPHDGMCDIRDLSKRLDAARAQIAKMLPDAKDSSQLVSLLYLMKKPVGVVGVHAHIRSMIDALANDTTDASVDSELAMLWAGKYPLDKWQKNGMYWREPKPNSLLMTARLDGPSSAVVMRMIKDSLAVETTGLAGRAYIDAGGMARAKQYDKNFRELANFMAKESRLTVRLDREDAVFGPNSCPDASLYVGWYSRGKYV
;
A
#
# COMPACT_ATOMS: atom_id res chain seq x y z
N MET A 1 -22.59 -22.20 -79.80
CA MET A 1 -23.16 -21.79 -78.49
C MET A 1 -22.89 -22.78 -77.35
N ALA A 2 -22.71 -24.09 -77.59
CA ALA A 2 -22.47 -25.07 -76.51
C ALA A 2 -21.07 -24.98 -75.84
N THR A 3 -20.03 -24.49 -76.54
CA THR A 3 -18.67 -24.37 -75.99
C THR A 3 -18.49 -23.20 -75.02
N MET A 4 -19.30 -22.16 -75.13
CA MET A 4 -19.24 -20.99 -74.24
C MET A 4 -19.91 -21.26 -72.88
N TRP A 5 -20.92 -22.14 -72.86
CA TRP A 5 -21.62 -22.55 -71.63
C TRP A 5 -20.78 -23.45 -70.73
N PHE A 6 -19.95 -24.33 -71.31
CA PHE A 6 -19.06 -25.20 -70.53
C PHE A 6 -17.93 -24.44 -69.83
N ALA A 7 -17.42 -23.37 -70.42
CA ALA A 7 -16.36 -22.54 -69.82
C ALA A 7 -16.89 -21.71 -68.63
N ILE A 8 -18.12 -21.21 -68.71
CA ILE A 8 -18.76 -20.42 -67.64
C ILE A 8 -19.13 -21.32 -66.46
N MET A 9 -19.72 -22.50 -66.70
CA MET A 9 -20.05 -23.42 -65.60
C MET A 9 -18.82 -23.96 -64.86
N ARG A 10 -17.70 -24.21 -65.55
CA ARG A 10 -16.47 -24.70 -64.92
C ARG A 10 -15.82 -23.66 -64.01
N ASN A 11 -15.95 -22.37 -64.34
CA ASN A 11 -15.37 -21.29 -63.55
C ASN A 11 -16.22 -20.96 -62.31
N GLU A 12 -17.55 -21.04 -62.42
CA GLU A 12 -18.47 -20.82 -61.30
C GLU A 12 -18.49 -22.00 -60.31
N MET A 13 -18.36 -23.25 -60.79
CA MET A 13 -18.17 -24.42 -59.90
C MET A 13 -16.82 -24.38 -59.14
N PHE A 14 -15.74 -23.91 -59.77
CA PHE A 14 -14.44 -23.79 -59.11
C PHE A 14 -14.46 -22.72 -58.02
N LYS A 15 -15.16 -21.60 -58.25
CA LYS A 15 -15.44 -20.57 -57.24
C LYS A 15 -16.29 -21.12 -56.11
N LEU A 16 -17.37 -21.86 -56.39
CA LEU A 16 -18.23 -22.42 -55.34
C LEU A 16 -17.49 -23.43 -54.43
N MET A 17 -16.62 -24.27 -55.00
CA MET A 17 -15.79 -25.20 -54.21
C MET A 17 -14.71 -24.48 -53.39
N THR A 18 -14.12 -23.38 -53.87
CA THR A 18 -13.16 -22.58 -53.10
C THR A 18 -13.85 -21.77 -51.99
N TYR A 19 -15.07 -21.27 -52.21
CA TYR A 19 -15.81 -20.50 -51.21
C TYR A 19 -16.36 -21.34 -50.05
N PHE A 20 -16.58 -22.65 -50.21
CA PHE A 20 -17.07 -23.51 -49.12
C PHE A 20 -15.99 -24.42 -48.50
N ALA A 21 -14.93 -24.78 -49.22
CA ALA A 21 -13.85 -25.61 -48.67
C ALA A 21 -12.87 -24.82 -47.78
N LEU A 22 -12.61 -23.54 -48.08
CA LEU A 22 -11.69 -22.71 -47.28
C LEU A 22 -12.24 -22.33 -45.89
N PRO A 23 -13.52 -21.94 -45.73
CA PRO A 23 -14.08 -21.64 -44.41
C PRO A 23 -14.20 -22.89 -43.54
N ALA A 24 -14.52 -24.05 -44.11
CA ALA A 24 -14.62 -25.31 -43.37
C ALA A 24 -13.25 -25.79 -42.84
N LEU A 25 -12.16 -25.58 -43.60
CA LEU A 25 -10.79 -25.87 -43.14
C LEU A 25 -10.31 -24.87 -42.06
N LEU A 26 -10.71 -23.60 -42.15
CA LEU A 26 -10.41 -22.58 -41.13
C LEU A 26 -11.24 -22.74 -39.85
N LEU A 27 -12.49 -23.18 -39.94
CA LEU A 27 -13.33 -23.54 -38.78
C LEU A 27 -12.88 -24.84 -38.10
N GLY A 28 -12.32 -25.79 -38.86
CA GLY A 28 -11.69 -27.00 -38.31
C GLY A 28 -10.40 -26.74 -37.53
N LEU A 29 -9.66 -25.68 -37.88
CA LEU A 29 -8.44 -25.26 -37.17
C LEU A 29 -8.70 -24.31 -35.99
N ALA A 30 -9.82 -23.57 -36.02
CA ALA A 30 -10.21 -22.68 -34.91
C ALA A 30 -10.74 -23.45 -33.67
N GLY A 31 -11.18 -24.71 -33.85
CA GLY A 31 -11.75 -25.54 -32.78
C GLY A 31 -10.76 -26.18 -31.80
N LEU A 32 -9.44 -25.96 -31.96
CA LEU A 32 -8.41 -26.60 -31.15
C LEU A 32 -7.33 -25.65 -30.59
N VAL A 33 -7.55 -24.33 -30.66
CA VAL A 33 -6.80 -23.41 -29.80
C VAL A 33 -7.48 -23.44 -28.44
N ARG A 34 -7.16 -24.46 -27.63
CA ARG A 34 -7.25 -24.29 -26.18
C ARG A 34 -6.38 -23.08 -25.86
N ALA A 35 -6.98 -22.01 -25.39
CA ALA A 35 -6.25 -20.98 -24.68
C ALA A 35 -5.64 -21.68 -23.46
N ASP A 36 -4.41 -22.19 -23.63
CA ASP A 36 -3.61 -22.73 -22.55
C ASP A 36 -3.14 -21.53 -21.74
N GLY A 37 -4.05 -21.04 -20.89
CA GLY A 37 -3.82 -19.87 -20.03
C GLY A 37 -2.90 -20.18 -18.85
N GLY A 38 -2.32 -21.39 -18.81
CA GLY A 38 -1.33 -21.79 -17.81
C GLY A 38 0.07 -21.26 -18.12
N LEU A 39 0.90 -21.20 -17.08
CA LEU A 39 2.33 -20.89 -17.22
C LEU A 39 3.04 -21.99 -17.99
N LYS A 40 3.86 -21.61 -18.99
CA LYS A 40 4.77 -22.55 -19.66
C LYS A 40 6.00 -22.79 -18.78
N ALA A 41 6.61 -23.97 -18.89
CA ALA A 41 7.83 -24.31 -18.15
C ALA A 41 8.98 -23.31 -18.40
N SER A 42 9.05 -22.73 -19.62
CA SER A 42 10.03 -21.70 -19.97
C SER A 42 9.80 -20.34 -19.28
N GLU A 43 8.60 -20.10 -18.75
CA GLU A 43 8.20 -18.86 -18.07
C GLU A 43 8.38 -18.92 -16.54
N VAL A 44 8.76 -20.09 -16.01
CA VAL A 44 9.01 -20.31 -14.58
C VAL A 44 10.50 -20.23 -14.30
N LEU A 45 10.88 -19.39 -13.35
CA LEU A 45 12.22 -19.29 -12.79
C LEU A 45 12.26 -20.02 -11.45
N VAL A 46 13.17 -20.98 -11.29
CA VAL A 46 13.35 -21.70 -10.03
C VAL A 46 14.53 -21.09 -9.29
N VAL A 47 14.30 -20.64 -8.06
CA VAL A 47 15.34 -20.03 -7.20
C VAL A 47 15.58 -20.90 -5.98
N ALA A 48 16.84 -21.31 -5.80
CA ALA A 48 17.27 -22.10 -4.64
C ALA A 48 18.40 -21.41 -3.88
N ASN A 49 18.47 -21.69 -2.58
CA ASN A 49 19.56 -21.23 -1.73
C ASN A 49 20.71 -22.23 -1.76
N SER A 50 21.82 -21.86 -2.41
CA SER A 50 23.04 -22.67 -2.48
C SER A 50 23.73 -22.91 -1.12
N ALA A 51 23.40 -22.12 -0.09
CA ALA A 51 23.85 -22.40 1.27
C ALA A 51 23.17 -23.65 1.86
N ASP A 52 22.01 -24.05 1.33
CA ASP A 52 21.27 -25.26 1.70
C ASP A 52 21.31 -26.31 0.59
N ALA A 53 22.04 -27.40 0.82
CA ALA A 53 22.17 -28.48 -0.14
C ALA A 53 20.82 -29.13 -0.50
N GLU A 54 19.86 -29.20 0.44
CA GLU A 54 18.54 -29.76 0.17
C GLU A 54 17.74 -28.87 -0.78
N SER A 55 17.87 -27.55 -0.65
CA SER A 55 17.26 -26.56 -1.55
C SER A 55 17.69 -26.79 -3.00
N VAL A 56 18.99 -26.99 -3.22
CA VAL A 56 19.57 -27.26 -4.54
C VAL A 56 19.07 -28.58 -5.13
N VAL A 57 19.00 -29.65 -4.32
CA VAL A 57 18.49 -30.96 -4.75
C VAL A 57 17.02 -30.86 -5.16
N LEU A 58 16.18 -30.20 -4.34
CA LEU A 58 14.76 -29.99 -4.64
C LEU A 58 14.56 -29.16 -5.91
N ALA A 59 15.31 -28.08 -6.10
CA ALA A 59 15.23 -27.24 -7.29
C ALA A 59 15.51 -28.02 -8.57
N LYS A 60 16.60 -28.80 -8.59
CA LYS A 60 16.98 -29.63 -9.74
C LYS A 60 15.92 -30.70 -10.01
N TYR A 61 15.41 -31.34 -8.96
CA TYR A 61 14.35 -32.34 -9.10
C TYR A 61 13.07 -31.73 -9.69
N TYR A 62 12.58 -30.63 -9.09
CA TYR A 62 11.38 -29.92 -9.53
C TYR A 62 11.49 -29.46 -10.98
N ALA A 63 12.62 -28.83 -11.33
CA ALA A 63 12.86 -28.37 -12.69
C ALA A 63 12.86 -29.52 -13.71
N LYS A 64 13.50 -30.65 -13.37
CA LYS A 64 13.52 -31.85 -14.23
C LYS A 64 12.12 -32.40 -14.47
N VAL A 65 11.34 -32.63 -13.42
CA VAL A 65 10.01 -33.26 -13.55
C VAL A 65 8.96 -32.34 -14.18
N ARG A 66 9.18 -31.02 -14.14
CA ARG A 66 8.33 -30.01 -14.79
C ARG A 66 8.83 -29.53 -16.15
N ASN A 67 9.91 -30.12 -16.68
CA ASN A 67 10.56 -29.71 -17.93
C ASN A 67 10.96 -28.23 -17.97
N ILE A 68 11.34 -27.66 -16.81
CA ILE A 68 11.83 -26.29 -16.72
C ILE A 68 13.26 -26.26 -17.28
N PRO A 69 13.58 -25.35 -18.22
CA PRO A 69 14.93 -25.26 -18.79
C PRO A 69 16.00 -25.04 -17.72
N SER A 70 17.15 -25.71 -17.83
CA SER A 70 18.24 -25.58 -16.84
C SER A 70 18.72 -24.14 -16.65
N LYS A 71 18.65 -23.30 -17.69
CA LYS A 71 18.97 -21.86 -17.62
C LYS A 71 18.02 -21.07 -16.71
N ASN A 72 16.82 -21.59 -16.45
CA ASN A 72 15.83 -20.98 -15.57
C ASN A 72 16.04 -21.37 -14.09
N ILE A 73 17.11 -22.09 -13.76
CA ILE A 73 17.46 -22.42 -12.38
C ILE A 73 18.56 -21.46 -11.92
N ILE A 74 18.25 -20.61 -10.95
CA ILE A 74 19.21 -19.66 -10.37
C ILE A 74 19.49 -20.02 -8.93
N PHE A 75 20.77 -20.04 -8.57
CA PHE A 75 21.24 -20.27 -7.21
C PHE A 75 21.66 -18.94 -6.59
N ILE A 76 20.96 -18.53 -5.54
CA ILE A 76 21.39 -17.44 -4.66
C ILE A 76 22.16 -18.04 -3.48
N ARG A 77 22.90 -17.21 -2.73
CA ARG A 77 23.56 -17.64 -1.49
C ARG A 77 23.10 -16.71 -0.38
N SER A 78 22.29 -17.22 0.54
CA SER A 78 21.71 -16.41 1.61
C SER A 78 21.55 -17.21 2.90
N SER A 79 21.07 -16.55 3.96
CA SER A 79 20.72 -17.16 5.24
C SER A 79 19.77 -18.36 5.08
N LYS A 80 19.92 -19.36 5.96
CA LYS A 80 18.97 -20.48 6.11
C LYS A 80 17.81 -20.15 7.06
N GLY A 81 17.88 -19.01 7.74
CA GLY A 81 16.83 -18.53 8.62
C GLY A 81 15.58 -18.12 7.86
N SER A 82 14.44 -18.08 8.56
CA SER A 82 13.17 -17.62 7.99
C SER A 82 13.16 -16.11 7.73
N GLU A 83 13.97 -15.35 8.45
CA GLU A 83 14.03 -13.88 8.37
C GLU A 83 15.41 -13.42 7.87
N ILE A 84 15.42 -12.35 7.08
CA ILE A 84 16.61 -11.71 6.51
C ILE A 84 16.51 -10.19 6.67
N SER A 85 17.63 -9.49 6.89
CA SER A 85 17.61 -8.02 6.94
C SER A 85 17.28 -7.41 5.57
N ARG A 86 16.83 -6.15 5.52
CA ARG A 86 16.58 -5.46 4.25
C ARG A 86 17.84 -5.32 3.41
N GLU A 87 18.97 -5.05 4.06
CA GLU A 87 20.27 -4.92 3.40
C GLU A 87 20.71 -6.25 2.77
N ASP A 88 20.64 -7.34 3.55
CA ASP A 88 20.99 -8.68 3.07
C ASP A 88 20.01 -9.18 2.01
N TYR A 89 18.71 -8.85 2.10
CA TYR A 89 17.77 -9.15 1.03
C TYR A 89 18.22 -8.51 -0.30
N ASN A 90 18.65 -7.25 -0.27
CA ASN A 90 19.13 -6.59 -1.48
C ASN A 90 20.43 -7.23 -2.00
N SER A 91 21.41 -7.41 -1.13
CA SER A 91 22.77 -7.83 -1.53
C SER A 91 22.89 -9.34 -1.82
N GLU A 92 22.13 -10.20 -1.12
CA GLU A 92 22.22 -11.67 -1.21
C GLU A 92 21.14 -12.29 -2.10
N ILE A 93 19.97 -11.65 -2.24
CA ILE A 93 18.81 -12.20 -2.96
C ILE A 93 18.52 -11.37 -4.22
N ARG A 94 18.07 -10.12 -4.04
CA ARG A 94 17.54 -9.29 -5.13
C ARG A 94 18.59 -9.01 -6.21
N ASP A 95 19.72 -8.41 -5.84
CA ASP A 95 20.70 -7.93 -6.81
C ASP A 95 21.43 -9.09 -7.52
N PRO A 96 21.80 -10.20 -6.84
CA PRO A 96 22.28 -11.40 -7.53
C PRO A 96 21.23 -11.99 -8.49
N LEU A 97 19.96 -12.03 -8.09
CA LEU A 97 18.89 -12.57 -8.92
C LEU A 97 18.61 -11.71 -10.15
N VAL A 98 18.59 -10.37 -9.99
CA VAL A 98 18.47 -9.43 -11.12
C VAL A 98 19.59 -9.66 -12.13
N ARG A 99 20.85 -9.68 -11.67
CA ARG A 99 22.02 -9.92 -12.53
C ARG A 99 21.90 -11.25 -13.27
N ALA A 100 21.60 -12.33 -12.55
CA ALA A 100 21.48 -13.65 -13.16
C ALA A 100 20.32 -13.75 -14.19
N ILE A 101 19.19 -13.09 -13.95
CA ILE A 101 18.09 -13.02 -14.93
C ILE A 101 18.48 -12.24 -16.18
N GLU A 102 19.22 -11.14 -16.01
CA GLU A 102 19.68 -10.31 -17.12
C GLU A 102 20.77 -11.01 -17.95
N ASP A 103 21.76 -11.62 -17.30
CA ASP A 103 22.83 -12.39 -17.94
C ASP A 103 22.28 -13.57 -18.75
N ALA A 104 21.27 -14.26 -18.21
CA ALA A 104 20.58 -15.35 -18.89
C ALA A 104 19.53 -14.88 -19.93
N ARG A 105 19.33 -13.56 -20.10
CA ARG A 105 18.34 -12.93 -20.98
C ARG A 105 16.91 -13.43 -20.74
N LEU A 106 16.56 -13.63 -19.47
CA LEU A 106 15.30 -14.24 -19.05
C LEU A 106 14.20 -13.23 -18.76
N LYS A 107 14.52 -11.94 -18.58
CA LYS A 107 13.60 -10.86 -18.18
C LYS A 107 12.31 -10.79 -19.01
N ALA A 108 12.40 -10.96 -20.33
CA ALA A 108 11.24 -10.89 -21.22
C ALA A 108 10.37 -12.16 -21.21
N THR A 109 10.92 -13.28 -20.73
CA THR A 109 10.27 -14.61 -20.79
C THR A 109 9.67 -15.00 -19.44
N ILE A 110 10.35 -14.68 -18.33
CA ILE A 110 9.90 -15.11 -17.00
C ILE A 110 8.64 -14.36 -16.58
N ARG A 111 7.65 -15.14 -16.12
CA ARG A 111 6.37 -14.67 -15.58
C ARG A 111 6.17 -15.07 -14.12
N CYS A 112 6.83 -16.15 -13.68
CA CYS A 112 6.72 -16.66 -12.32
C CYS A 112 8.09 -16.97 -11.72
N ILE A 113 8.33 -16.52 -10.49
CA ILE A 113 9.48 -16.93 -9.67
C ILE A 113 8.99 -17.95 -8.64
N CYS A 114 9.49 -19.17 -8.74
CA CYS A 114 9.25 -20.27 -7.81
C CYS A 114 10.43 -20.42 -6.86
N LEU A 115 10.23 -20.01 -5.60
CA LEU A 115 11.20 -20.14 -4.52
C LEU A 115 11.17 -21.57 -3.96
N ILE A 116 12.34 -22.15 -3.73
CA ILE A 116 12.49 -23.46 -3.11
C ILE A 116 12.81 -23.29 -1.62
N ARG A 117 12.32 -24.22 -0.79
CA ARG A 117 12.68 -24.35 0.63
C ARG A 117 14.15 -24.02 0.89
N GLY A 118 14.41 -23.25 1.93
CA GLY A 118 15.75 -22.78 2.30
C GLY A 118 16.05 -21.34 1.86
N VAL A 119 15.20 -20.73 1.03
CA VAL A 119 15.18 -19.29 0.80
C VAL A 119 14.42 -18.60 1.95
N PRO A 120 14.91 -17.49 2.55
CA PRO A 120 14.19 -16.76 3.59
C PRO A 120 12.74 -16.42 3.19
N ILE A 121 11.83 -16.35 4.17
CA ILE A 121 10.39 -16.08 3.95
C ILE A 121 10.01 -14.63 4.23
N ARG A 122 10.73 -13.95 5.13
CA ARG A 122 10.42 -12.60 5.59
C ARG A 122 11.63 -11.69 5.50
N VAL A 123 11.44 -10.52 4.91
CA VAL A 123 12.37 -9.41 5.01
C VAL A 123 12.00 -8.63 6.25
N ALA A 124 12.98 -8.47 7.14
CA ALA A 124 12.83 -7.70 8.37
C ALA A 124 12.53 -6.22 8.05
N PRO A 125 11.88 -5.52 8.99
CA PRO A 125 11.67 -4.08 8.86
C PRO A 125 12.99 -3.34 8.56
N SER A 126 12.93 -2.39 7.62
CA SER A 126 14.07 -1.63 7.08
C SER A 126 14.46 -0.45 7.96
N ALA A 127 13.60 0.02 8.85
CA ALA A 127 13.95 1.11 9.75
C ALA A 127 14.69 0.52 10.95
N SER A 128 16.02 0.67 10.95
CA SER A 128 16.60 1.17 12.19
C SER A 128 15.88 2.50 12.46
N LEU A 129 15.07 2.55 13.52
CA LEU A 129 14.54 3.81 14.02
C LEU A 129 15.73 4.76 14.16
N ASP A 130 15.85 5.74 13.28
CA ASP A 130 16.83 6.80 13.46
C ASP A 130 16.36 7.62 14.65
N LYS A 131 16.88 7.26 15.82
CA LYS A 131 16.51 7.84 17.10
C LYS A 131 16.71 9.35 17.08
N GLU A 132 17.68 9.86 16.31
CA GLU A 132 17.95 11.27 16.18
C GLU A 132 16.84 11.99 15.39
N ILE A 133 16.38 11.39 14.30
CA ILE A 133 15.24 11.90 13.52
C ILE A 133 13.96 11.91 14.35
N ILE A 134 13.70 10.84 15.11
CA ILE A 134 12.51 10.77 15.99
C ILE A 134 12.59 11.83 17.09
N GLN A 135 13.73 11.99 17.74
CA GLN A 135 13.93 13.04 18.73
C GLN A 135 13.72 14.43 18.12
N THR A 136 14.20 14.65 16.90
CA THR A 136 13.99 15.92 16.17
C THR A 136 12.50 16.18 15.94
N TYR A 137 11.76 15.17 15.47
CA TYR A 137 10.31 15.25 15.33
C TYR A 137 9.62 15.59 16.67
N GLU A 138 9.96 14.88 17.75
CA GLU A 138 9.37 15.08 19.07
C GLU A 138 9.63 16.49 19.63
N ILE A 139 10.86 17.02 19.46
CA ILE A 139 11.22 18.37 19.89
C ILE A 139 10.39 19.42 19.15
N VAL A 140 10.33 19.33 17.82
CA VAL A 140 9.56 20.28 16.99
C VAL A 140 8.07 20.17 17.30
N ASP A 141 7.56 18.96 17.53
CA ASP A 141 6.15 18.74 17.83
C ASP A 141 5.74 19.32 19.19
N LEU A 142 6.61 19.19 20.19
CA LEU A 142 6.39 19.79 21.50
C LEU A 142 6.26 21.32 21.42
N ASP A 143 7.08 21.97 20.57
CA ASP A 143 6.97 23.41 20.34
C ASP A 143 5.70 23.79 19.58
N ASN A 144 5.28 22.97 18.61
CA ASN A 144 4.00 23.13 17.94
C ASN A 144 2.81 23.02 18.92
N LEU A 145 2.83 22.05 19.84
CA LEU A 145 1.79 21.89 20.86
C LEU A 145 1.73 23.09 21.82
N LYS A 146 2.89 23.66 22.21
CA LYS A 146 2.93 24.90 23.00
C LYS A 146 2.29 26.08 22.26
N LEU A 147 2.54 26.20 20.95
CA LEU A 147 1.92 27.24 20.12
C LEU A 147 0.39 27.05 20.01
N ILE A 148 -0.08 25.82 19.80
CA ILE A 148 -1.51 25.50 19.77
C ILE A 148 -2.16 25.83 21.11
N ALA A 149 -1.56 25.43 22.23
CA ALA A 149 -2.08 25.73 23.57
C ALA A 149 -2.22 27.24 23.83
N ARG A 150 -1.24 28.05 23.42
CA ARG A 150 -1.32 29.52 23.50
C ARG A 150 -2.40 30.09 22.59
N ALA A 151 -2.54 29.52 21.39
CA ALA A 151 -3.53 29.95 20.41
C ALA A 151 -4.97 29.71 20.88
N ILE A 152 -5.23 28.65 21.67
CA ILE A 152 -6.54 28.41 22.31
C ILE A 152 -6.92 29.60 23.20
N THR A 153 -6.00 30.02 24.08
CA THR A 153 -6.23 31.17 24.96
C THR A 153 -6.46 32.44 24.15
N PHE A 154 -5.63 32.71 23.15
CA PHE A 154 -5.79 33.90 22.31
C PHE A 154 -7.12 33.89 21.54
N ALA A 155 -7.46 32.77 20.89
CA ALA A 155 -8.73 32.59 20.17
C ALA A 155 -9.94 32.82 21.07
N SER A 156 -9.89 32.42 22.34
CA SER A 156 -10.97 32.65 23.30
C SER A 156 -11.26 34.13 23.56
N THR A 157 -10.26 35.01 23.37
CA THR A 157 -10.37 36.48 23.58
C THR A 157 -10.80 37.25 22.33
N VAL A 158 -10.68 36.65 21.14
CA VAL A 158 -11.00 37.30 19.87
C VAL A 158 -12.48 37.65 19.82
N GLY A 159 -12.76 38.91 19.50
CA GLY A 159 -14.10 39.48 19.45
C GLY A 159 -14.77 39.69 20.82
N VAL A 160 -14.04 39.47 21.93
CA VAL A 160 -14.51 39.71 23.30
C VAL A 160 -13.84 40.94 23.90
N LYS A 161 -12.50 41.02 23.79
CA LYS A 161 -11.70 42.15 24.29
C LYS A 161 -11.05 42.87 23.12
N PHE A 162 -11.13 44.20 23.13
CA PHE A 162 -10.48 45.06 22.14
C PHE A 162 -9.39 45.88 22.82
N PRO A 163 -8.25 46.14 22.15
CA PRO A 163 -7.24 47.04 22.67
C PRO A 163 -7.88 48.41 22.92
N GLN A 164 -7.87 48.88 24.16
CA GLN A 164 -8.14 50.28 24.46
C GLN A 164 -6.80 51.01 24.44
N THR A 165 -6.75 52.18 23.79
CA THR A 165 -5.58 53.07 23.89
C THR A 165 -5.45 53.49 25.35
N PRO A 166 -4.36 53.16 26.07
CA PRO A 166 -4.22 53.59 27.45
C PRO A 166 -4.17 55.12 27.50
N ALA A 167 -5.01 55.75 28.33
CA ALA A 167 -5.00 57.21 28.50
C ALA A 167 -3.68 57.73 29.11
N LYS A 168 -2.89 56.82 29.71
CA LYS A 168 -1.45 56.89 30.04
C LYS A 168 -1.06 55.50 30.52
N ALA A 169 0.06 54.94 30.04
CA ALA A 169 0.56 53.70 30.59
C ALA A 169 1.11 53.95 32.00
N ASP A 170 0.54 53.31 33.02
CA ASP A 170 1.10 53.32 34.36
C ASP A 170 2.40 52.50 34.37
N LYS A 171 3.46 53.03 34.97
CA LYS A 171 4.74 52.31 35.13
C LYS A 171 4.56 51.04 35.98
N ALA A 172 3.57 51.01 36.87
CA ALA A 172 3.23 49.83 37.67
C ALA A 172 2.61 48.71 36.80
N GLU A 173 1.67 49.03 35.90
CA GLU A 173 1.10 48.04 34.97
C GLU A 173 2.12 47.48 33.97
N LEU A 174 3.10 48.29 33.58
CA LEU A 174 4.23 47.84 32.76
C LEU A 174 5.16 46.89 33.53
N ALA A 175 5.35 47.09 34.84
CA ALA A 175 6.19 46.23 35.66
C ALA A 175 5.62 44.80 35.78
N ASP A 176 4.29 44.65 35.88
CA ASP A 176 3.59 43.35 35.88
C ASP A 176 3.79 42.57 34.58
N PHE A 177 4.06 43.26 33.46
CA PHE A 177 4.37 42.61 32.18
C PHE A 177 5.77 41.97 32.15
N PHE A 178 6.68 42.47 32.99
CA PHE A 178 8.05 41.97 33.12
C PHE A 178 8.22 41.00 34.29
N GLU A 179 7.18 40.79 35.12
CA GLU A 179 7.19 39.71 36.09
C GLU A 179 7.24 38.35 35.38
N PRO A 180 8.07 37.40 35.86
CA PRO A 180 8.15 36.08 35.28
C PRO A 180 6.79 35.39 35.39
N GLN A 181 6.07 35.33 34.26
CA GLN A 181 4.75 34.71 34.22
C GLN A 181 4.81 33.29 34.78
N LYS A 182 3.82 32.92 35.61
CA LYS A 182 3.66 31.55 36.12
C LYS A 182 3.79 30.58 34.95
N ARG A 183 4.81 29.72 34.99
CA ARG A 183 5.06 28.72 33.96
C ARG A 183 3.82 27.84 33.86
N THR A 184 3.09 27.96 32.75
CA THR A 184 2.07 26.98 32.40
C THR A 184 2.76 25.62 32.21
N PRO A 185 2.17 24.52 32.70
CA PRO A 185 2.72 23.19 32.45
C PRO A 185 2.92 22.99 30.95
N SER A 186 4.08 22.48 30.54
CA SER A 186 4.28 22.14 29.13
C SER A 186 3.27 21.05 28.74
N PRO A 187 2.60 21.19 27.59
CA PRO A 187 1.65 20.19 27.13
C PRO A 187 2.36 18.85 26.90
N HIS A 188 1.69 17.75 27.25
CA HIS A 188 2.20 16.41 26.99
C HIS A 188 1.76 15.94 25.59
N PRO A 189 2.52 15.10 24.86
CA PRO A 189 2.10 14.60 23.54
C PRO A 189 0.72 13.94 23.52
N ARG A 190 0.28 13.34 24.65
CA ARG A 190 -1.06 12.77 24.82
C ARG A 190 -2.19 13.81 24.83
N ASP A 191 -1.88 15.09 25.02
CA ASP A 191 -2.84 16.18 24.96
C ASP A 191 -3.14 16.63 23.52
N ALA A 192 -2.38 16.16 22.52
CA ALA A 192 -2.44 16.63 21.14
C ALA A 192 -3.86 16.66 20.55
N GLU A 193 -4.58 15.54 20.64
CA GLU A 193 -5.95 15.42 20.12
C GLU A 193 -6.91 16.38 20.84
N ARG A 194 -6.80 16.47 22.16
CA ARG A 194 -7.60 17.39 22.98
C ARG A 194 -7.32 18.85 22.64
N LEU A 195 -6.04 19.23 22.48
CA LEU A 195 -5.62 20.60 22.18
C LEU A 195 -6.04 21.03 20.77
N THR A 196 -5.84 20.16 19.78
CA THR A 196 -6.26 20.44 18.39
C THR A 196 -7.79 20.54 18.28
N ALA A 197 -8.54 19.68 18.96
CA ALA A 197 -10.00 19.76 19.01
C ALA A 197 -10.51 21.03 19.71
N GLU A 198 -9.94 21.37 20.88
CA GLU A 198 -10.34 22.59 21.60
C GLU A 198 -9.96 23.85 20.82
N PHE A 199 -8.81 23.86 20.13
CA PHE A 199 -8.45 24.96 19.24
C PHE A 199 -9.47 25.14 18.11
N ALA A 200 -9.83 24.06 17.40
CA ALA A 200 -10.84 24.12 16.34
C ALA A 200 -12.18 24.67 16.85
N LYS A 201 -12.58 24.27 18.06
CA LYS A 201 -13.77 24.77 18.74
C LYS A 201 -13.67 26.27 19.06
N GLN A 202 -12.59 26.74 19.69
CA GLN A 202 -12.41 28.16 20.01
C GLN A 202 -12.33 29.03 18.75
N LEU A 203 -11.68 28.54 17.69
CA LEU A 203 -11.59 29.23 16.41
C LEU A 203 -12.99 29.44 15.78
N LYS A 204 -13.85 28.41 15.82
CA LYS A 204 -15.24 28.51 15.35
C LYS A 204 -16.07 29.51 16.16
N LEU A 205 -15.87 29.56 17.47
CA LEU A 205 -16.52 30.54 18.35
C LEU A 205 -16.06 31.96 18.03
N ALA A 206 -14.75 32.16 17.86
CA ALA A 206 -14.17 33.45 17.49
C ALA A 206 -14.68 33.94 16.12
N GLU A 207 -14.75 33.07 15.11
CA GLU A 207 -15.37 33.39 13.81
C GLU A 207 -16.83 33.83 13.96
N THR A 208 -17.61 33.15 14.82
CA THR A 208 -19.01 33.49 15.07
C THR A 208 -19.15 34.86 15.72
N ARG A 209 -18.32 35.17 16.72
CA ARG A 209 -18.31 36.50 17.38
C ARG A 209 -17.95 37.59 16.38
N THR A 210 -16.92 37.37 15.56
CA THR A 210 -16.49 38.36 14.55
C THR A 210 -17.59 38.67 13.53
N ARG A 211 -18.47 37.71 13.19
CA ARG A 211 -19.64 37.96 12.33
C ARG A 211 -20.68 38.88 12.96
N GLN A 212 -20.80 38.85 14.29
CA GLN A 212 -21.80 39.62 15.03
C GLN A 212 -21.36 41.06 15.30
N LEU A 213 -20.05 41.33 15.25
CA LEU A 213 -19.49 42.67 15.42
C LEU A 213 -19.75 43.57 14.21
N ARG A 214 -19.60 44.89 14.40
CA ARG A 214 -19.71 45.92 13.36
C ARG A 214 -18.60 46.97 13.54
N GLY A 215 -18.30 47.71 12.48
CA GLY A 215 -17.36 48.84 12.51
C GLY A 215 -15.93 48.42 12.90
N GLY A 216 -15.20 49.32 13.57
CA GLY A 216 -13.78 49.11 13.91
C GLY A 216 -13.49 47.87 14.74
N ASN A 217 -14.41 47.45 15.62
CA ASN A 217 -14.26 46.23 16.41
C ASN A 217 -14.29 44.97 15.52
N GLN A 218 -15.11 44.97 14.47
CA GLN A 218 -15.13 43.86 13.51
C GLN A 218 -13.79 43.77 12.76
N THR A 219 -13.24 44.91 12.33
CA THR A 219 -11.94 44.98 11.66
C THR A 219 -10.80 44.43 12.54
N ILE A 220 -10.77 44.81 13.82
CA ILE A 220 -9.77 44.34 14.78
C ILE A 220 -9.89 42.82 14.99
N ALA A 221 -11.10 42.32 15.27
CA ALA A 221 -11.33 40.89 15.49
C ALA A 221 -11.00 40.07 14.24
N PHE A 222 -11.29 40.59 13.06
CA PHE A 222 -10.93 39.95 11.79
C PHE A 222 -9.41 39.89 11.59
N ALA A 223 -8.68 40.96 11.90
CA ALA A 223 -7.21 40.96 11.83
C ALA A 223 -6.59 39.93 12.78
N GLN A 224 -7.13 39.78 13.99
CA GLN A 224 -6.72 38.77 14.96
C GLN A 224 -6.99 37.35 14.44
N LEU A 225 -8.19 37.09 13.87
CA LEU A 225 -8.53 35.81 13.25
C LEU A 225 -7.61 35.49 12.08
N ARG A 226 -7.28 36.48 11.25
CA ARG A 226 -6.39 36.32 10.11
C ARG A 226 -4.99 35.86 10.54
N ALA A 227 -4.45 36.49 11.59
CA ALA A 227 -3.16 36.11 12.16
C ALA A 227 -3.20 34.67 12.70
N LEU A 228 -4.22 34.33 13.50
CA LEU A 228 -4.42 32.97 14.01
C LEU A 228 -4.51 31.92 12.90
N GLN A 229 -5.28 32.20 11.85
CA GLN A 229 -5.44 31.30 10.71
C GLN A 229 -4.11 31.07 10.00
N MET A 230 -3.36 32.13 9.73
CA MET A 230 -2.05 32.01 9.07
C MET A 230 -1.05 31.23 9.91
N ASP A 231 -0.96 31.50 11.21
CA ASP A 231 0.03 30.85 12.08
C ASP A 231 -0.31 29.37 12.32
N LEU A 232 -1.58 29.05 12.59
CA LEU A 232 -1.98 27.72 13.04
C LEU A 232 -2.42 26.81 11.89
N LEU A 233 -3.01 27.37 10.83
CA LEU A 233 -3.59 26.62 9.71
C LEU A 233 -2.99 27.01 8.34
N GLY A 234 -2.03 27.93 8.32
CA GLY A 234 -1.31 28.33 7.11
C GLY A 234 -2.17 29.02 6.07
N MET A 235 -1.66 29.05 4.84
CA MET A 235 -2.39 29.60 3.69
C MET A 235 -3.70 28.84 3.41
N GLU A 236 -3.75 27.53 3.67
CA GLU A 236 -4.96 26.73 3.49
C GLU A 236 -6.10 27.19 4.42
N GLY A 237 -5.81 27.34 5.71
CA GLY A 237 -6.75 27.87 6.69
C GLY A 237 -7.19 29.30 6.36
N LEU A 238 -6.23 30.14 5.98
CA LEU A 238 -6.53 31.51 5.58
C LEU A 238 -7.47 31.57 4.37
N ILE A 239 -7.21 30.80 3.30
CA ILE A 239 -8.11 30.73 2.13
C ILE A 239 -9.51 30.26 2.55
N SER A 240 -9.60 29.28 3.44
CA SER A 240 -10.88 28.80 3.99
C SER A 240 -11.62 29.88 4.79
N LEU A 241 -10.91 30.68 5.60
CA LEU A 241 -11.48 31.84 6.28
C LEU A 241 -12.01 32.86 5.28
N CYS A 242 -11.20 33.26 4.29
CA CYS A 242 -11.56 34.27 3.29
C CYS A 242 -12.87 33.92 2.58
N LYS A 243 -13.04 32.65 2.21
CA LYS A 243 -14.27 32.16 1.56
C LYS A 243 -15.50 32.22 2.47
N ARG A 244 -15.31 32.00 3.78
CA ARG A 244 -16.41 31.96 4.77
C ARG A 244 -16.76 33.32 5.37
N LEU A 245 -15.84 34.28 5.30
CA LEU A 245 -15.91 35.60 5.92
C LEU A 245 -15.28 36.67 5.01
N PRO A 246 -16.00 37.14 3.96
CA PRO A 246 -15.53 38.23 3.12
C PRO A 246 -15.46 39.54 3.92
N HIS A 247 -14.37 40.30 3.79
CA HIS A 247 -14.17 41.60 4.45
C HIS A 247 -13.28 42.51 3.57
N ASP A 248 -13.50 43.83 3.59
CA ASP A 248 -12.64 44.78 2.89
C ASP A 248 -11.22 44.77 3.51
N GLY A 249 -10.17 44.58 2.69
CA GLY A 249 -8.79 44.37 3.16
C GLY A 249 -8.30 42.91 3.16
N MET A 250 -9.02 42.00 2.48
CA MET A 250 -8.58 40.62 2.24
C MET A 250 -7.28 40.52 1.45
N CYS A 251 -6.47 39.50 1.74
CA CYS A 251 -5.47 39.02 0.78
C CYS A 251 -6.20 38.43 -0.44
N ASP A 252 -5.73 38.73 -1.65
CA ASP A 252 -6.27 38.14 -2.88
C ASP A 252 -6.16 36.60 -2.81
N ILE A 253 -7.31 35.92 -2.85
CA ILE A 253 -7.38 34.46 -2.82
C ILE A 253 -6.60 33.85 -3.99
N ARG A 254 -6.56 34.52 -5.15
CA ARG A 254 -5.79 34.05 -6.31
C ARG A 254 -4.29 34.12 -6.04
N ASP A 255 -3.80 35.21 -5.44
CA ASP A 255 -2.41 35.35 -5.02
C ASP A 255 -2.03 34.30 -3.96
N LEU A 256 -2.84 34.16 -2.91
CA LEU A 256 -2.63 33.15 -1.87
C LEU A 256 -2.59 31.73 -2.45
N SER A 257 -3.46 31.41 -3.41
CA SER A 257 -3.47 30.10 -4.06
C SER A 257 -2.20 29.86 -4.86
N LYS A 258 -1.72 30.84 -5.63
CA LYS A 258 -0.44 30.75 -6.35
C LYS A 258 0.74 30.52 -5.40
N ARG A 259 0.77 31.24 -4.28
CA ARG A 259 1.82 31.10 -3.25
C ARG A 259 1.76 29.74 -2.55
N LEU A 260 0.56 29.21 -2.32
CA LEU A 260 0.34 27.87 -1.80
C LEU A 260 0.90 26.80 -2.75
N ASP A 261 0.60 26.91 -4.04
CA ASP A 261 1.11 25.97 -5.05
C ASP A 261 2.65 26.04 -5.17
N ALA A 262 3.23 27.25 -5.14
CA ALA A 262 4.68 27.42 -5.14
C ALA A 262 5.34 26.80 -3.90
N ALA A 263 4.75 27.00 -2.71
CA ALA A 263 5.25 26.40 -1.48
C ALA A 263 5.18 24.86 -1.53
N ARG A 264 4.08 24.30 -2.02
CA ARG A 264 3.93 22.84 -2.22
C ARG A 264 4.95 22.29 -3.20
N ALA A 265 5.21 22.98 -4.30
CA ALA A 265 6.23 22.58 -5.26
C ALA A 265 7.65 22.60 -4.66
N GLN A 266 7.96 23.57 -3.79
CA GLN A 266 9.24 23.61 -3.08
C GLN A 266 9.38 22.45 -2.07
N ILE A 267 8.32 22.16 -1.30
CA ILE A 267 8.28 21.03 -0.36
C ILE A 267 8.49 19.70 -1.10
N ALA A 268 7.80 19.50 -2.22
CA ALA A 268 7.92 18.27 -3.01
C ALA A 268 9.34 18.04 -3.55
N LYS A 269 10.10 19.11 -3.82
CA LYS A 269 11.51 19.02 -4.23
C LYS A 269 12.43 18.64 -3.07
N MET A 270 12.17 19.13 -1.86
CA MET A 270 13.02 18.87 -0.68
C MET A 270 12.72 17.55 0.03
N LEU A 271 11.50 17.02 -0.09
CA LEU A 271 11.07 15.82 0.62
C LEU A 271 11.97 14.59 0.40
N PRO A 272 12.49 14.29 -0.81
CA PRO A 272 13.40 13.16 -1.03
C PRO A 272 14.80 13.33 -0.42
N ASP A 273 15.20 14.58 -0.14
CA ASP A 273 16.56 14.93 0.24
C ASP A 273 16.75 15.06 1.74
N ALA A 274 15.67 15.18 2.53
CA ALA A 274 15.73 15.30 3.98
C ALA A 274 16.16 13.96 4.63
N LYS A 275 17.47 13.82 4.84
CA LYS A 275 18.11 12.61 5.38
C LYS A 275 18.71 12.82 6.76
N ASP A 276 18.80 14.06 7.23
CA ASP A 276 19.33 14.42 8.54
C ASP A 276 18.40 15.40 9.30
N SER A 277 18.69 15.57 10.59
CA SER A 277 17.94 16.42 11.52
C SER A 277 17.83 17.89 11.05
N SER A 278 18.88 18.44 10.44
CA SER A 278 18.93 19.85 10.01
C SER A 278 18.04 20.10 8.77
N GLN A 279 18.13 19.21 7.79
CA GLN A 279 17.28 19.24 6.60
C GLN A 279 15.82 19.00 6.98
N LEU A 280 15.56 18.11 7.94
CA LEU A 280 14.23 17.86 8.46
C LEU A 280 13.62 19.10 9.12
N VAL A 281 14.35 19.78 10.01
CA VAL A 281 13.87 21.04 10.63
C VAL A 281 13.56 22.09 9.57
N SER A 282 14.41 22.20 8.55
CA SER A 282 14.20 23.13 7.42
C SER A 282 12.93 22.80 6.63
N LEU A 283 12.68 21.50 6.38
CA LEU A 283 11.47 21.01 5.73
C LEU A 283 10.22 21.33 6.55
N LEU A 284 10.23 21.01 7.85
CA LEU A 284 9.09 21.27 8.75
C LEU A 284 8.79 22.78 8.87
N TYR A 285 9.83 23.61 8.90
CA TYR A 285 9.66 25.06 8.86
C TYR A 285 9.01 25.54 7.56
N LEU A 286 9.41 24.97 6.42
CA LEU A 286 8.80 25.29 5.13
C LEU A 286 7.33 24.86 5.05
N MET A 287 7.00 23.68 5.60
CA MET A 287 5.64 23.13 5.68
C MET A 287 4.69 24.01 6.53
N LYS A 288 5.21 24.78 7.49
CA LYS A 288 4.39 25.68 8.29
C LYS A 288 3.66 26.74 7.45
N LYS A 289 4.21 27.17 6.31
CA LYS A 289 3.58 28.18 5.43
C LYS A 289 2.25 27.69 4.82
N PRO A 290 2.19 26.54 4.13
CA PRO A 290 0.95 26.06 3.54
C PRO A 290 -0.07 25.58 4.58
N VAL A 291 0.35 24.80 5.57
CA VAL A 291 -0.56 24.03 6.44
C VAL A 291 -0.59 24.48 7.91
N GLY A 292 0.25 25.45 8.28
CA GLY A 292 0.33 25.98 9.65
C GLY A 292 0.88 25.00 10.67
N VAL A 293 0.92 25.43 11.93
CA VAL A 293 1.41 24.60 13.06
C VAL A 293 0.60 23.30 13.21
N VAL A 294 -0.73 23.34 13.05
CA VAL A 294 -1.61 22.17 13.22
C VAL A 294 -1.34 21.13 12.13
N GLY A 295 -1.15 21.58 10.87
CA GLY A 295 -0.82 20.68 9.78
C GLY A 295 0.58 20.08 9.91
N VAL A 296 1.55 20.85 10.39
CA VAL A 296 2.90 20.33 10.69
C VAL A 296 2.84 19.30 11.82
N HIS A 297 2.12 19.57 12.91
CA HIS A 297 1.88 18.59 13.98
C HIS A 297 1.30 17.28 13.45
N ALA A 298 0.24 17.34 12.61
CA ALA A 298 -0.36 16.16 12.02
C ALA A 298 0.61 15.37 11.12
N HIS A 299 1.45 16.08 10.35
CA HIS A 299 2.51 15.45 9.56
C HIS A 299 3.54 14.75 10.45
N ILE A 300 4.05 15.43 11.48
CA ILE A 300 5.02 14.86 12.42
C ILE A 300 4.45 13.60 13.08
N ARG A 301 3.21 13.64 13.57
CA ARG A 301 2.55 12.47 14.15
C ARG A 301 2.48 11.30 13.18
N SER A 302 2.10 11.55 11.92
CA SER A 302 2.09 10.51 10.89
C SER A 302 3.49 9.92 10.65
N MET A 303 4.55 10.74 10.69
CA MET A 303 5.92 10.27 10.49
C MET A 303 6.44 9.49 11.71
N ILE A 304 6.21 9.98 12.93
CA ILE A 304 6.54 9.25 14.16
C ILE A 304 5.81 7.92 14.18
N ASP A 305 4.51 7.88 13.85
CA ASP A 305 3.73 6.64 13.86
C ASP A 305 4.24 5.65 12.79
N ALA A 306 4.66 6.14 11.63
CA ALA A 306 5.29 5.32 10.58
C ALA A 306 6.66 4.77 10.98
N LEU A 307 7.47 5.57 11.69
CA LEU A 307 8.78 5.16 12.21
C LEU A 307 8.66 4.22 13.41
N ALA A 308 7.71 4.48 14.32
CA ALA A 308 7.49 3.71 15.54
C ALA A 308 6.83 2.36 15.28
N ASN A 309 5.93 2.30 14.30
CA ASN A 309 5.31 1.07 13.83
C ASN A 309 5.91 0.71 12.49
N ASP A 310 7.18 0.29 12.48
CA ASP A 310 7.85 -0.07 11.24
C ASP A 310 7.10 -1.21 10.51
N THR A 311 6.27 -0.79 9.55
CA THR A 311 5.47 -1.66 8.66
C THR A 311 6.19 -1.89 7.33
N THR A 312 7.52 -1.81 7.31
CA THR A 312 8.33 -2.08 6.12
C THR A 312 8.85 -3.52 6.04
N ASP A 313 8.43 -4.36 7.00
CA ASP A 313 8.58 -5.80 6.85
C ASP A 313 7.70 -6.31 5.71
N ALA A 314 8.19 -7.33 5.03
CA ALA A 314 7.50 -7.90 3.87
C ALA A 314 7.81 -9.38 3.74
N SER A 315 6.99 -10.13 3.02
CA SER A 315 7.42 -11.44 2.55
C SER A 315 8.45 -11.27 1.43
N VAL A 316 9.47 -12.13 1.41
CA VAL A 316 10.44 -12.19 0.30
C VAL A 316 9.71 -12.36 -1.04
N ASP A 317 8.64 -13.15 -1.05
CA ASP A 317 7.79 -13.40 -2.20
C ASP A 317 7.11 -12.11 -2.73
N SER A 318 6.66 -11.21 -1.86
CA SER A 318 6.05 -9.94 -2.29
C SER A 318 7.10 -8.97 -2.84
N GLU A 319 8.28 -8.94 -2.24
CA GLU A 319 9.40 -8.11 -2.70
C GLU A 319 9.92 -8.57 -4.08
N LEU A 320 9.99 -9.88 -4.30
CA LEU A 320 10.35 -10.44 -5.60
C LEU A 320 9.23 -10.29 -6.65
N ALA A 321 7.96 -10.19 -6.25
CA ALA A 321 6.89 -9.81 -7.17
C ALA A 321 7.11 -8.39 -7.72
N MET A 322 7.76 -7.52 -6.93
CA MET A 322 8.12 -6.14 -7.26
C MET A 322 9.50 -5.97 -7.89
N LEU A 323 10.18 -7.07 -8.29
CA LEU A 323 11.57 -7.07 -8.76
C LEU A 323 11.87 -6.00 -9.83
N TRP A 324 10.90 -5.75 -10.72
CA TRP A 324 11.01 -4.79 -11.83
C TRP A 324 10.20 -3.50 -11.64
N ALA A 325 9.62 -3.27 -10.46
CA ALA A 325 8.80 -2.09 -10.17
C ALA A 325 9.61 -0.81 -9.94
N GLY A 326 10.94 -0.88 -9.93
CA GLY A 326 11.81 0.26 -9.67
C GLY A 326 11.81 0.65 -8.19
N LYS A 327 11.72 1.96 -7.89
CA LYS A 327 11.58 2.46 -6.52
C LYS A 327 10.10 2.49 -6.14
N TYR A 328 9.76 1.91 -4.99
CA TYR A 328 8.41 1.95 -4.41
C TYR A 328 8.51 2.21 -2.90
N PRO A 329 7.45 2.77 -2.28
CA PRO A 329 7.38 2.89 -0.82
C PRO A 329 7.43 1.49 -0.18
N LEU A 330 8.26 1.31 0.85
CA LEU A 330 8.32 0.04 1.57
C LEU A 330 7.26 -0.07 2.66
N ASP A 331 6.66 1.05 3.06
CA ASP A 331 5.66 1.06 4.11
C ASP A 331 4.32 0.52 3.61
N LYS A 332 3.71 -0.33 4.44
CA LYS A 332 2.32 -0.79 4.27
C LYS A 332 2.10 -1.50 2.93
N TRP A 333 0.94 -1.26 2.33
CA TRP A 333 0.42 -2.01 1.19
C TRP A 333 0.69 -1.28 -0.11
N GLN A 334 1.24 -1.99 -1.10
CA GLN A 334 1.29 -1.51 -2.47
C GLN A 334 0.00 -1.87 -3.22
N LYS A 335 -0.44 -0.98 -4.11
CA LYS A 335 -1.62 -1.24 -4.93
C LYS A 335 -1.33 -2.41 -5.88
N ASN A 336 -2.21 -3.41 -5.90
CA ASN A 336 -2.06 -4.54 -6.81
C ASN A 336 -2.37 -4.11 -8.25
N GLY A 337 -1.33 -3.84 -9.03
CA GLY A 337 -1.48 -3.48 -10.44
C GLY A 337 -2.13 -4.59 -11.27
N MET A 338 -2.01 -5.87 -10.90
CA MET A 338 -2.57 -7.00 -11.67
C MET A 338 -4.09 -7.12 -11.49
N TYR A 339 -4.69 -6.26 -10.68
CA TYR A 339 -6.14 -6.20 -10.56
C TYR A 339 -6.76 -5.80 -11.92
N TRP A 340 -7.69 -6.61 -12.42
CA TRP A 340 -8.22 -6.51 -13.79
C TRP A 340 -8.85 -5.15 -14.16
N ARG A 341 -9.19 -4.30 -13.17
CA ARG A 341 -9.69 -2.93 -13.39
C ARG A 341 -8.60 -1.87 -13.46
N GLU A 342 -7.36 -2.23 -13.15
CA GLU A 342 -6.23 -1.30 -13.20
C GLU A 342 -5.69 -1.19 -14.63
N PRO A 343 -5.31 0.01 -15.09
CA PRO A 343 -4.69 0.21 -16.38
C PRO A 343 -3.24 -0.32 -16.37
N LYS A 344 -3.11 -1.66 -16.46
CA LYS A 344 -1.90 -2.51 -16.64
C LYS A 344 -0.69 -2.30 -15.71
N PRO A 345 -0.07 -3.40 -15.24
CA PRO A 345 1.34 -3.42 -14.88
C PRO A 345 2.12 -4.34 -15.82
N ASN A 346 3.21 -3.84 -16.41
CA ASN A 346 4.17 -4.68 -17.12
C ASN A 346 5.35 -5.12 -16.22
N SER A 347 5.31 -4.80 -14.92
CA SER A 347 6.46 -4.93 -14.01
C SER A 347 6.26 -5.88 -12.83
N LEU A 348 5.04 -6.40 -12.61
CA LEU A 348 4.77 -7.37 -11.54
C LEU A 348 5.03 -8.80 -12.03
N LEU A 349 5.75 -9.58 -11.22
CA LEU A 349 5.94 -11.01 -11.43
C LEU A 349 5.05 -11.81 -10.49
N MET A 350 4.56 -12.96 -10.96
CA MET A 350 3.98 -13.95 -10.06
C MET A 350 5.08 -14.54 -9.19
N THR A 351 4.81 -14.75 -7.91
CA THR A 351 5.70 -15.48 -7.01
C THR A 351 4.97 -16.67 -6.41
N ALA A 352 5.70 -17.77 -6.30
CA ALA A 352 5.23 -19.03 -5.73
C ALA A 352 6.37 -19.65 -4.93
N ARG A 353 6.02 -20.57 -4.04
CA ARG A 353 6.99 -21.19 -3.14
C ARG A 353 6.67 -22.66 -2.91
N LEU A 354 7.70 -23.50 -3.03
CA LEU A 354 7.70 -24.90 -2.64
C LEU A 354 8.45 -25.05 -1.33
N ASP A 355 7.71 -24.98 -0.22
CA ASP A 355 8.28 -24.96 1.12
C ASP A 355 7.44 -25.81 2.08
N GLY A 356 8.06 -26.22 3.17
CA GLY A 356 7.49 -27.15 4.13
C GLY A 356 8.47 -27.47 5.27
N PRO A 357 7.98 -28.15 6.32
CA PRO A 357 8.78 -28.43 7.51
C PRO A 357 10.04 -29.27 7.23
N SER A 358 10.05 -30.05 6.14
CA SER A 358 11.22 -30.81 5.69
C SER A 358 11.28 -30.93 4.18
N SER A 359 12.48 -31.24 3.66
CA SER A 359 12.71 -31.54 2.25
C SER A 359 11.87 -32.72 1.75
N ALA A 360 11.66 -33.74 2.60
CA ALA A 360 10.81 -34.88 2.29
C ALA A 360 9.34 -34.48 2.06
N VAL A 361 8.81 -33.53 2.84
CA VAL A 361 7.44 -33.02 2.64
C VAL A 361 7.34 -32.26 1.33
N VAL A 362 8.31 -31.40 1.00
CA VAL A 362 8.32 -30.67 -0.28
C VAL A 362 8.44 -31.64 -1.47
N MET A 363 9.29 -32.65 -1.36
CA MET A 363 9.42 -33.71 -2.37
C MET A 363 8.09 -34.43 -2.57
N ARG A 364 7.38 -34.76 -1.49
CA ARG A 364 6.04 -35.36 -1.54
C ARG A 364 5.05 -34.44 -2.23
N MET A 365 5.01 -33.14 -1.89
CA MET A 365 4.13 -32.16 -2.55
C MET A 365 4.34 -32.14 -4.08
N ILE A 366 5.61 -32.16 -4.53
CA ILE A 366 5.92 -32.21 -5.96
C ILE A 366 5.40 -33.51 -6.59
N LYS A 367 5.69 -34.67 -5.98
CA LYS A 367 5.27 -35.98 -6.50
C LYS A 367 3.76 -36.14 -6.53
N ASP A 368 3.07 -35.75 -5.46
CA ASP A 368 1.62 -35.83 -5.36
C ASP A 368 0.95 -34.97 -6.43
N SER A 369 1.48 -33.77 -6.68
CA SER A 369 0.95 -32.90 -7.76
C SER A 369 1.06 -33.55 -9.14
N LEU A 370 2.18 -34.22 -9.45
CA LEU A 370 2.38 -34.91 -10.73
C LEU A 370 1.46 -36.14 -10.85
N ALA A 371 1.30 -36.88 -9.76
CA ALA A 371 0.39 -38.02 -9.72
C ALA A 371 -1.05 -37.56 -9.98
N VAL A 372 -1.50 -36.52 -9.29
CA VAL A 372 -2.85 -35.95 -9.43
C VAL A 372 -3.10 -35.36 -10.82
N GLU A 373 -2.09 -34.76 -11.47
CA GLU A 373 -2.21 -34.29 -12.86
C GLU A 373 -2.50 -35.44 -13.83
N THR A 374 -2.06 -36.66 -13.52
CA THR A 374 -2.31 -37.86 -14.33
C THR A 374 -3.64 -38.53 -13.97
N THR A 375 -3.95 -38.64 -12.68
CA THR A 375 -5.13 -39.40 -12.21
C THR A 375 -6.39 -38.55 -12.06
N GLY A 376 -6.25 -37.22 -12.06
CA GLY A 376 -7.30 -36.27 -11.70
C GLY A 376 -7.36 -36.04 -10.18
N LEU A 377 -7.86 -34.86 -9.79
CA LEU A 377 -8.08 -34.49 -8.40
C LEU A 377 -9.36 -35.15 -7.87
N ALA A 378 -9.21 -36.10 -6.95
CA ALA A 378 -10.31 -36.79 -6.27
C ALA A 378 -10.41 -36.34 -4.81
N GLY A 379 -11.59 -36.55 -4.20
CA GLY A 379 -11.88 -36.19 -2.82
C GLY A 379 -13.00 -35.16 -2.70
N ARG A 380 -13.05 -34.49 -1.56
CA ARG A 380 -14.12 -33.56 -1.20
C ARG A 380 -13.58 -32.13 -1.08
N ALA A 381 -14.36 -31.17 -1.57
CA ALA A 381 -14.11 -29.75 -1.38
C ALA A 381 -14.76 -29.29 -0.06
N TYR A 382 -13.94 -28.87 0.89
CA TYR A 382 -14.36 -28.36 2.19
C TYR A 382 -14.40 -26.84 2.15
N ILE A 383 -15.57 -26.27 2.46
CA ILE A 383 -15.81 -24.83 2.44
C ILE A 383 -16.31 -24.41 3.81
N ASP A 384 -15.50 -23.67 4.56
CA ASP A 384 -15.91 -23.08 5.85
C ASP A 384 -16.41 -21.64 5.61
N ALA A 385 -17.70 -21.43 5.87
CA ALA A 385 -18.42 -20.16 5.71
C ALA A 385 -19.07 -19.70 7.03
N GLY A 386 -18.55 -20.12 8.19
CA GLY A 386 -19.01 -19.72 9.52
C GLY A 386 -18.21 -18.56 10.12
N GLY A 387 -17.85 -17.59 9.31
CA GLY A 387 -16.94 -16.51 9.69
C GLY A 387 -17.48 -15.52 10.73
N MET A 388 -16.58 -14.66 11.20
CA MET A 388 -16.92 -13.57 12.11
C MET A 388 -18.03 -12.67 11.55
N ALA A 389 -18.92 -12.17 12.42
CA ALA A 389 -20.05 -11.30 12.06
C ALA A 389 -19.70 -10.05 11.21
N ARG A 390 -18.45 -9.57 11.27
CA ARG A 390 -17.94 -8.45 10.45
C ARG A 390 -17.61 -8.81 8.99
N ALA A 391 -17.59 -10.10 8.66
CA ALA A 391 -17.17 -10.63 7.36
C ALA A 391 -18.32 -11.29 6.57
N LYS A 392 -19.58 -10.91 6.83
CA LYS A 392 -20.78 -11.48 6.18
C LYS A 392 -20.70 -11.57 4.65
N GLN A 393 -20.01 -10.62 4.01
CA GLN A 393 -19.82 -10.64 2.56
C GLN A 393 -18.88 -11.77 2.11
N TYR A 394 -17.84 -12.09 2.87
CA TYR A 394 -16.96 -13.23 2.59
C TYR A 394 -17.71 -14.56 2.73
N ASP A 395 -18.48 -14.74 3.81
CA ASP A 395 -19.28 -15.96 3.99
C ASP A 395 -20.35 -16.11 2.93
N LYS A 396 -20.92 -14.99 2.45
CA LYS A 396 -21.80 -15.01 1.28
C LYS A 396 -21.07 -15.53 0.04
N ASN A 397 -19.87 -15.02 -0.23
CA ASN A 397 -19.07 -15.48 -1.38
C ASN A 397 -18.69 -16.98 -1.25
N PHE A 398 -18.38 -17.48 -0.06
CA PHE A 398 -18.09 -18.91 0.15
C PHE A 398 -19.32 -19.80 -0.03
N ARG A 399 -20.51 -19.35 0.38
CA ARG A 399 -21.77 -20.05 0.09
C ARG A 399 -22.07 -20.06 -1.41
N GLU A 400 -21.85 -18.94 -2.09
CA GLU A 400 -21.98 -18.86 -3.55
C GLU A 400 -20.97 -19.77 -4.27
N LEU A 401 -19.73 -19.83 -3.79
CA LEU A 401 -18.71 -20.75 -4.28
C LEU A 401 -19.13 -22.21 -4.07
N ALA A 402 -19.69 -22.56 -2.91
CA ALA A 402 -20.18 -23.91 -2.65
C ALA A 402 -21.29 -24.31 -3.63
N ASN A 403 -22.25 -23.42 -3.87
CA ASN A 403 -23.30 -23.65 -4.85
C ASN A 403 -22.75 -23.77 -6.27
N PHE A 404 -21.81 -22.90 -6.63
CA PHE A 404 -21.14 -22.95 -7.93
C PHE A 404 -20.39 -24.27 -8.13
N MET A 405 -19.57 -24.69 -7.15
CA MET A 405 -18.82 -25.94 -7.23
C MET A 405 -19.73 -27.17 -7.26
N ALA A 406 -20.82 -27.18 -6.47
CA ALA A 406 -21.78 -28.27 -6.49
C ALA A 406 -22.48 -28.42 -7.85
N LYS A 407 -22.62 -27.31 -8.59
CA LYS A 407 -23.26 -27.29 -9.91
C LYS A 407 -22.30 -27.56 -11.06
N GLU A 408 -21.11 -26.96 -11.01
CA GLU A 408 -20.19 -26.90 -12.16
C GLU A 408 -18.98 -27.84 -12.03
N SER A 409 -18.80 -28.50 -10.88
CA SER A 409 -17.69 -29.44 -10.65
C SER A 409 -18.15 -30.86 -10.36
N ARG A 410 -17.23 -31.82 -10.44
CA ARG A 410 -17.46 -33.23 -10.06
C ARG A 410 -17.11 -33.52 -8.60
N LEU A 411 -16.59 -32.52 -7.87
CA LEU A 411 -16.19 -32.70 -6.48
C LEU A 411 -17.42 -32.67 -5.58
N THR A 412 -17.45 -33.57 -4.60
CA THR A 412 -18.44 -33.46 -3.53
C THR A 412 -18.09 -32.25 -2.67
N VAL A 413 -19.05 -31.39 -2.35
CA VAL A 413 -18.83 -30.18 -1.55
C VAL A 413 -19.37 -30.39 -0.13
N ARG A 414 -18.55 -30.13 0.89
CA ARG A 414 -18.98 -29.99 2.29
C ARG A 414 -18.90 -28.52 2.68
N LEU A 415 -20.06 -27.89 2.83
CA LEU A 415 -20.18 -26.54 3.32
C LEU A 415 -20.42 -26.57 4.84
N ASP A 416 -19.56 -25.91 5.59
CA ASP A 416 -19.72 -25.63 7.01
C ASP A 416 -20.16 -24.18 7.24
N ARG A 417 -21.04 -23.97 8.23
CA ARG A 417 -21.62 -22.66 8.56
C ARG A 417 -21.53 -22.37 10.06
N GLU A 418 -20.80 -23.20 10.80
CA GLU A 418 -20.69 -23.09 12.24
C GLU A 418 -19.62 -22.06 12.58
N ASP A 419 -19.81 -21.30 13.67
CA ASP A 419 -18.83 -20.30 14.11
C ASP A 419 -17.44 -20.90 14.42
N ALA A 420 -17.37 -22.22 14.61
CA ALA A 420 -16.15 -22.96 14.88
C ALA A 420 -15.50 -23.46 13.58
N VAL A 421 -14.19 -23.25 13.44
CA VAL A 421 -13.41 -23.84 12.34
C VAL A 421 -13.42 -25.37 12.39
N PHE A 422 -13.23 -26.00 11.23
CA PHE A 422 -13.06 -27.45 11.12
C PHE A 422 -12.01 -27.98 12.12
N GLY A 423 -12.40 -29.01 12.88
CA GLY A 423 -11.53 -29.64 13.86
C GLY A 423 -10.48 -30.58 13.24
N PRO A 424 -9.52 -31.06 14.04
CA PRO A 424 -8.53 -32.03 13.59
C PRO A 424 -9.20 -33.28 12.99
N ASN A 425 -8.66 -33.79 11.88
CA ASN A 425 -9.16 -34.98 11.17
C ASN A 425 -10.62 -34.90 10.67
N SER A 426 -11.26 -33.72 10.70
CA SER A 426 -12.65 -33.55 10.25
C SER A 426 -12.80 -33.49 8.73
N CYS A 427 -11.69 -33.35 8.01
CA CYS A 427 -11.59 -33.28 6.55
C CYS A 427 -10.69 -34.40 5.97
N PRO A 428 -11.01 -35.69 6.19
CA PRO A 428 -10.09 -36.81 5.94
C PRO A 428 -9.77 -37.07 4.45
N ASP A 429 -10.63 -36.63 3.54
CA ASP A 429 -10.54 -36.80 2.08
C ASP A 429 -10.47 -35.44 1.36
N ALA A 430 -9.87 -34.43 2.01
CA ALA A 430 -9.78 -33.07 1.47
C ALA A 430 -8.99 -33.03 0.15
N SER A 431 -9.66 -32.60 -0.92
CA SER A 431 -9.04 -32.27 -2.20
C SER A 431 -8.85 -30.77 -2.36
N LEU A 432 -9.80 -29.99 -1.83
CA LEU A 432 -9.78 -28.54 -1.77
C LEU A 432 -10.26 -28.09 -0.40
N TYR A 433 -9.64 -27.06 0.13
CA TYR A 433 -10.07 -26.36 1.34
C TYR A 433 -10.09 -24.87 1.09
N VAL A 434 -11.18 -24.21 1.47
CA VAL A 434 -11.28 -22.75 1.50
C VAL A 434 -12.16 -22.33 2.67
N GLY A 435 -11.70 -21.36 3.45
CA GLY A 435 -12.49 -20.86 4.56
C GLY A 435 -11.64 -20.24 5.65
N TRP A 436 -12.20 -20.19 6.86
CA TRP A 436 -11.58 -19.55 8.00
C TRP A 436 -10.48 -20.40 8.62
N TYR A 437 -9.61 -19.77 9.41
CA TYR A 437 -8.52 -20.44 10.10
C TYR A 437 -8.23 -19.77 11.44
N SER A 438 -7.70 -20.53 12.39
CA SER A 438 -7.20 -19.99 13.64
C SER A 438 -5.70 -19.70 13.51
N ARG A 439 -5.34 -18.41 13.48
CA ARG A 439 -3.93 -17.99 13.38
C ARG A 439 -3.09 -18.62 14.51
N GLY A 440 -2.04 -19.35 14.15
CA GLY A 440 -1.15 -20.02 15.10
C GLY A 440 -1.69 -21.33 15.70
N LYS A 441 -2.90 -21.74 15.32
CA LYS A 441 -3.51 -23.03 15.66
C LYS A 441 -4.11 -23.64 14.40
N TYR A 442 -3.24 -23.99 13.47
CA TYR A 442 -3.63 -24.68 12.23
C TYR A 442 -3.94 -26.14 12.58
N VAL A 443 -5.12 -26.61 12.17
CA VAL A 443 -5.69 -27.93 12.49
C VAL A 443 -5.86 -28.79 11.26
#